data_AF-A0A959IEJ4-F1
#
_entry.id   AF-A0A959IEJ4-F1
#
_cell.length_a   1.000
_cell.length_b   1.000
_cell.length_c   1.000
_cell.angle_alpha   90.00
_cell.angle_beta   90.00
_cell.angle_gamma   90.00
#
_symmetry.space_group_name_H-M   'P 1'
#
loop_
_entity.id
_entity.type
_entity.pdbx_description
1 polymer ?
#
loop_
_entity_poly.entity_id
_entity_poly.type
_entity_poly.pdbx_seq_one_letter_code
_entity_poly.pdbx_strand_id
1 'polypeptide(L)'
;VQAFSIRGASEVAGGGIGNRVLLLIDGRPALSPESGGALWNLVPLNSVERIEVVKGAYSSLYGSSAMGGVINVITHKPEAEPLTRV
;
A
#
# COMPACT_ATOMS: atom_id res chain seq x y z
N VAL A 1 4.06 -0.88 -16.00
CA VAL A 1 3.36 -0.42 -14.78
C VAL A 1 2.62 -1.62 -14.23
N GLN A 2 2.93 -2.07 -13.02
CA GLN A 2 2.24 -3.20 -12.40
C GLN A 2 0.96 -2.66 -11.76
N ALA A 3 -0.16 -3.32 -12.03
CA ALA A 3 -1.48 -2.94 -11.54
C ALA A 3 -2.07 -4.13 -10.80
N PHE A 4 -2.37 -3.93 -9.53
CA PHE A 4 -3.13 -4.84 -8.70
C PHE A 4 -4.61 -4.46 -8.79
N SER A 5 -5.46 -5.37 -8.33
CA SER A 5 -6.87 -5.05 -8.18
C SER A 5 -7.48 -5.90 -7.08
N ILE A 6 -8.43 -5.30 -6.36
CA ILE A 6 -9.27 -5.99 -5.39
C ILE A 6 -10.68 -5.95 -5.94
N ARG A 7 -11.17 -7.10 -6.43
CA ARG A 7 -12.52 -7.23 -6.99
C ARG A 7 -12.87 -6.20 -8.08
N GLY A 8 -11.91 -5.92 -8.97
CA GLY A 8 -12.08 -4.95 -10.07
C GLY A 8 -11.84 -3.49 -9.69
N ALA A 9 -11.65 -3.16 -8.40
CA ALA A 9 -11.11 -1.86 -7.99
C ALA A 9 -9.58 -1.89 -8.14
N SER A 10 -9.01 -0.93 -8.86
CA SER A 10 -7.56 -0.85 -9.11
C SER A 10 -6.94 0.38 -8.46
N GLU A 11 -5.65 0.28 -8.15
CA GLU A 11 -4.82 1.39 -7.70
C GLU A 11 -4.29 2.27 -8.84
N VAL A 12 -4.46 1.87 -10.10
CA VAL A 12 -4.08 2.69 -11.24
C VAL A 12 -5.07 3.84 -11.38
N ALA A 13 -4.56 5.08 -11.25
CA ALA A 13 -5.31 6.30 -11.46
C ALA A 13 -5.56 6.61 -12.96
N GLY A 14 -5.84 5.58 -13.77
CA GLY A 14 -6.12 5.71 -15.20
C GLY A 14 -7.61 5.88 -15.47
N GLY A 15 -7.97 6.73 -16.44
CA GLY A 15 -9.36 6.90 -16.89
C GLY A 15 -10.22 7.84 -16.05
N GLY A 16 -9.62 8.71 -15.22
CA GLY A 16 -10.34 9.74 -14.45
C GLY A 16 -11.05 9.23 -13.19
N ILE A 17 -10.89 7.94 -12.85
CA ILE A 17 -11.67 7.29 -11.78
C ILE A 17 -10.95 7.26 -10.42
N GLY A 18 -9.76 7.87 -10.33
CA GLY A 18 -8.93 7.91 -9.13
C GLY A 18 -8.45 6.53 -8.67
N ASN A 19 -7.48 6.51 -7.76
CA ASN A 19 -7.06 5.28 -7.10
C ASN A 19 -8.18 4.76 -6.19
N ARG A 20 -8.53 3.47 -6.29
CA ARG A 20 -9.56 2.81 -5.46
C ARG A 20 -9.01 1.72 -4.53
N VAL A 21 -7.71 1.42 -4.60
CA VAL A 21 -7.02 0.51 -3.67
C VAL A 21 -5.83 1.24 -3.07
N LEU A 22 -5.92 1.57 -1.79
CA LEU A 22 -4.90 2.34 -1.12
C LEU A 22 -3.70 1.47 -0.76
N LEU A 23 -2.50 1.92 -1.15
CA LEU A 23 -1.24 1.40 -0.64
C LEU A 23 -0.83 2.17 0.61
N LEU A 24 -0.54 1.43 1.68
CA LEU A 24 0.03 1.93 2.92
C LEU A 24 1.41 1.30 3.15
N ILE A 25 2.32 2.07 3.76
CA ILE A 25 3.56 1.58 4.35
C ILE A 25 3.48 1.91 5.83
N ASP A 26 3.47 0.88 6.67
CA ASP A 26 3.32 1.00 8.13
C ASP A 26 2.13 1.90 8.52
N GLY A 27 1.02 1.76 7.79
CA GLY A 27 -0.21 2.53 8.01
C GLY A 27 -0.23 3.94 7.40
N ARG A 28 0.83 4.38 6.72
CA ARG A 28 0.93 5.71 6.08
C ARG A 28 0.69 5.61 4.58
N PRO A 29 -0.13 6.49 3.97
CA PRO A 29 -0.37 6.48 2.52
C PRO A 29 0.91 6.59 1.69
N ALA A 30 1.07 5.65 0.76
CA ALA A 30 2.20 5.56 -0.15
C ALA A 30 1.73 5.80 -1.59
N LEU A 31 1.19 7.00 -1.82
CA LEU A 31 0.65 7.43 -3.11
C LEU A 31 1.48 8.56 -3.71
N SER A 32 1.58 8.58 -5.04
CA SER A 32 2.13 9.70 -5.80
C SER A 32 1.28 10.95 -5.56
N PRO A 33 1.86 12.09 -5.13
CA PRO A 33 1.11 13.34 -4.97
C PRO A 33 0.55 13.88 -6.29
N GLU A 34 1.22 13.57 -7.40
CA GLU A 34 0.87 14.05 -8.74
C GLU A 34 -0.22 13.18 -9.38
N SER A 35 -0.04 11.85 -9.36
CA SER A 35 -0.92 10.92 -10.07
C SER A 35 -1.92 10.20 -9.17
N GLY A 36 -1.73 10.19 -7.86
CA GLY A 36 -2.50 9.36 -6.92
C GLY A 36 -2.22 7.85 -7.03
N GLY A 37 -1.32 7.42 -7.92
CA GLY A 37 -0.95 6.02 -8.10
C GLY A 37 -0.10 5.48 -6.94
N ALA A 38 -0.20 4.18 -6.69
CA ALA A 38 0.58 3.51 -5.64
C ALA A 38 2.08 3.48 -5.95
N LEU A 39 2.90 3.78 -4.95
CA LEU A 39 4.37 3.84 -5.05
C LEU A 39 5.01 2.53 -4.55
N TRP A 40 4.91 1.47 -5.36
CA TRP A 40 5.40 0.13 -5.02
C TRP A 40 6.90 0.03 -4.73
N ASN A 41 7.71 0.92 -5.31
CA ASN A 41 9.16 0.86 -5.21
C ASN A 41 9.75 1.63 -4.02
N LEU A 42 8.91 2.09 -3.08
CA LEU A 42 9.38 2.81 -1.88
C LEU A 42 10.02 1.90 -0.83
N VAL A 43 9.64 0.62 -0.80
CA VAL A 43 10.11 -0.33 0.20
C VAL A 43 10.82 -1.50 -0.49
N PRO A 44 12.11 -1.71 -0.20
CA PRO A 44 12.82 -2.91 -0.62
C PRO A 44 12.13 -4.19 -0.10
N LEU A 45 12.03 -5.24 -0.93
CA LEU A 45 11.35 -6.47 -0.52
C LEU A 45 11.98 -7.16 0.71
N ASN A 46 13.29 -6.97 0.94
CA ASN A 46 14.00 -7.53 2.08
C ASN A 46 13.69 -6.83 3.41
N SER A 47 13.06 -5.64 3.40
CA SER A 47 12.63 -4.96 4.62
C SER A 47 11.16 -5.22 4.97
N VAL A 48 10.44 -5.96 4.13
CA VAL A 48 9.02 -6.29 4.34
C VAL A 48 8.90 -7.49 5.27
N GLU A 49 8.25 -7.28 6.41
CA GLU A 49 7.91 -8.36 7.34
C GLU A 49 6.67 -9.12 6.87
N ARG A 50 5.62 -8.39 6.46
CA ARG A 50 4.39 -8.97 5.91
C ARG A 50 3.61 -7.94 5.10
N ILE A 51 2.66 -8.45 4.31
CA ILE A 51 1.70 -7.64 3.56
C ILE A 51 0.29 -7.98 4.04
N GLU A 52 -0.43 -6.98 4.49
CA GLU A 52 -1.82 -7.10 4.94
C GLU A 52 -2.75 -6.60 3.82
N VAL A 53 -3.71 -7.44 3.43
CA VAL A 53 -4.68 -7.10 2.38
C VAL A 53 -6.08 -7.13 2.95
N VAL A 54 -6.66 -5.94 3.08
CA VAL A 54 -8.04 -5.77 3.54
C VAL A 54 -8.93 -5.49 2.34
N LYS A 55 -9.88 -6.40 2.09
CA LYS A 55 -10.77 -6.34 0.94
C LYS A 55 -12.09 -5.69 1.34
N GLY A 56 -12.50 -4.62 0.65
CA GLY A 56 -13.75 -3.91 0.93
C GLY A 56 -13.51 -2.44 1.32
N ALA A 57 -14.59 -1.70 1.54
CA ALA A 57 -14.52 -0.27 1.78
C ALA A 57 -13.91 0.07 3.15
N TYR A 58 -12.79 0.79 3.13
CA TYR A 58 -12.09 1.32 4.31
C TYR A 58 -11.96 2.86 4.25
N SER A 59 -12.82 3.49 3.43
CA SER A 59 -12.76 4.91 3.13
C SER A 59 -13.04 5.82 4.32
N SER A 60 -13.75 5.34 5.35
CA SER A 60 -13.97 6.09 6.59
C SER A 60 -12.69 6.31 7.39
N LEU A 61 -11.71 5.40 7.28
CA LEU A 61 -10.44 5.47 8.02
C LEU A 61 -9.33 6.13 7.21
N TYR A 62 -9.26 5.82 5.91
CA TYR A 62 -8.14 6.24 5.07
C TYR A 62 -8.51 7.12 3.86
N GLY A 63 -9.78 7.48 3.71
CA GLY A 63 -10.26 8.37 2.64
C GLY A 63 -10.64 7.65 1.34
N SER A 64 -10.91 8.44 0.30
CA SER A 64 -11.53 7.97 -0.96
C SER A 64 -10.75 6.85 -1.66
N SER A 65 -9.41 6.80 -1.50
CA SER A 65 -8.57 5.79 -2.13
C SER A 65 -8.71 4.38 -1.55
N ALA A 66 -9.34 4.22 -0.38
CA ALA A 66 -9.55 2.92 0.26
C ALA A 66 -10.93 2.30 -0.06
N MET A 67 -11.56 2.68 -1.18
CA MET A 67 -12.93 2.26 -1.50
C MET A 67 -13.06 0.77 -1.89
N GLY A 68 -12.09 0.24 -2.62
CA GLY A 68 -12.02 -1.18 -3.00
C GLY A 68 -11.28 -2.05 -1.99
N GLY A 69 -10.35 -1.44 -1.25
CA GLY A 69 -9.56 -2.09 -0.23
C GLY A 69 -8.30 -1.32 0.13
N VAL A 70 -7.51 -1.94 0.99
CA VAL A 70 -6.23 -1.43 1.47
C VAL A 70 -5.20 -2.55 1.36
N ILE A 71 -4.02 -2.21 0.86
CA ILE A 71 -2.83 -3.03 0.92
C ILE A 71 -1.86 -2.31 1.84
N ASN A 72 -1.49 -2.93 2.96
CA ASN A 72 -0.58 -2.35 3.93
C ASN A 72 0.69 -3.19 4.01
N VAL A 73 1.81 -2.59 3.62
CA VAL A 73 3.13 -3.17 3.73
C VAL A 73 3.65 -2.88 5.13
N ILE A 74 3.93 -3.93 5.91
CA ILE A 74 4.51 -3.80 7.24
C ILE A 74 6.00 -4.07 7.14
N THR A 75 6.82 -3.13 7.59
CA THR A 75 8.27 -3.27 7.61
C THR A 75 8.76 -3.94 8.89
N HIS A 76 9.93 -4.57 8.84
CA HIS A 76 10.58 -5.14 10.01
C HIS A 76 10.79 -4.06 11.08
N LYS A 77 10.34 -4.35 12.29
CA LYS A 77 10.63 -3.52 13.44
C LYS A 77 12.03 -3.82 13.97
N PRO A 78 12.75 -2.82 14.50
CA PRO A 78 14.00 -3.07 15.18
C PRO A 78 13.74 -3.94 16.42
N GLU A 79 14.43 -5.07 16.50
CA GLU A 79 14.46 -5.91 17.69
C GLU A 79 15.47 -5.37 18.70
N ALA A 80 15.31 -5.73 19.98
CA ALA A 80 16.21 -5.30 21.04
C ALA A 80 17.63 -5.87 20.87
N GLU A 81 17.74 -7.05 20.26
CA GLU A 81 19.02 -7.68 19.95
C GLU A 81 19.40 -7.44 18.48
N PRO A 82 20.61 -6.93 18.19
CA PRO A 82 21.05 -6.72 16.83
C PRO A 82 21.31 -8.06 16.13
N LEU A 83 20.63 -8.29 15.00
CA LEU A 83 20.76 -9.49 14.17
C LEU A 83 21.90 -9.42 13.14
N THR A 84 22.75 -8.38 13.17
CA THR A 84 23.83 -8.19 12.20
C THR A 84 24.80 -9.38 12.26
N ARG A 85 24.69 -10.28 11.28
CA ARG A 85 25.68 -11.33 11.03
C ARG A 85 26.68 -10.80 10.01
N VAL A 86 27.93 -10.65 10.44
CA VAL A 86 29.10 -10.39 9.58
C VAL A 86 29.57 -11.67 8.91
#